data_AF-A0A3C0NPV4-F1
#
_entry.id   AF-A0A3C0NPV4-F1
#
_cell.length_a   1.000
_cell.length_b   1.000
_cell.length_c   1.000
_cell.angle_alpha   90.00
_cell.angle_beta   90.00
_cell.angle_gamma   90.00
#
_symmetry.space_group_name_H-M   'P 1'
#
loop_
_entity.id
_entity.type
_entity.pdbx_description
1 polymer ?
#
loop_
_entity_poly.entity_id
_entity_poly.type
_entity_poly.pdbx_seq_one_letter_code
_entity_poly.pdbx_strand_id
1 'polypeptide(L)'
;MLGNKAFKSTLFVGMLTLAGLTLAFQAKADVKFVTTQDGSPLEIKADLFDTPEAKEFLKTGKNPYIGNEEAIKKGKKIFGLYSCTQCHGPDAKGQVGPGLIGPTFRYPKDATNKGMFETIWNGTNGGMGAKGLGLMDPSDPTNGLKPDEVLKVIAWIRSHGGVNGNE
;
A
#
# COMPACT_ATOMS: atom_id res chain seq x y z
N MET A 1 49.14 -62.95 26.58
CA MET A 1 47.90 -63.32 25.84
C MET A 1 46.73 -63.05 26.78
N LEU A 2 45.68 -62.41 26.24
CA LEU A 2 44.33 -62.19 26.80
C LEU A 2 44.30 -61.26 28.03
N GLY A 3 43.73 -60.05 28.01
CA GLY A 3 42.58 -59.53 27.24
C GLY A 3 41.58 -59.01 28.28
N ASN A 4 41.58 -57.70 28.49
CA ASN A 4 41.13 -57.01 29.70
C ASN A 4 39.69 -56.46 29.54
N LYS A 5 38.99 -56.29 30.69
CA LYS A 5 37.89 -55.33 31.01
C LYS A 5 36.41 -55.67 30.74
N ALA A 6 35.73 -56.07 31.81
CA ALA A 6 34.71 -55.31 32.58
C ALA A 6 33.59 -54.51 31.85
N PHE A 7 32.34 -54.95 32.13
CA PHE A 7 31.19 -54.19 32.68
C PHE A 7 30.67 -52.93 31.94
N LYS A 8 29.42 -52.97 31.46
CA LYS A 8 28.24 -52.27 32.03
C LYS A 8 27.04 -52.25 31.06
N SER A 9 25.92 -52.81 31.51
CA SER A 9 24.56 -52.48 31.04
C SER A 9 24.20 -51.05 31.45
N THR A 10 23.58 -50.29 30.55
CA THR A 10 22.76 -49.14 30.92
C THR A 10 21.53 -49.06 30.02
N LEU A 11 20.36 -49.08 30.67
CA LEU A 11 19.03 -48.71 30.18
C LEU A 11 19.07 -47.42 29.34
N PHE A 12 18.43 -47.42 28.17
CA PHE A 12 17.98 -46.20 27.52
C PHE A 12 16.53 -45.92 27.94
N VAL A 13 16.38 -45.00 28.90
CA VAL A 13 15.12 -44.35 29.25
C VAL A 13 14.87 -43.21 28.25
N GLY A 14 13.61 -43.08 27.85
CA GLY A 14 13.18 -42.26 26.72
C GLY A 14 13.37 -40.76 26.86
N MET A 15 13.37 -40.11 25.69
CA MET A 15 13.21 -38.67 25.57
C MET A 15 12.22 -38.41 24.43
N LEU A 16 10.93 -38.39 24.79
CA LEU A 16 9.87 -37.91 23.92
C LEU A 16 10.00 -36.39 23.85
N THR A 17 10.70 -35.89 22.84
CA THR A 17 10.84 -34.45 22.60
C THR A 17 9.49 -33.88 22.17
N LEU A 18 8.87 -33.12 23.07
CA LEU A 18 7.69 -32.32 22.80
C LEU A 18 8.09 -31.24 21.77
N ALA A 19 7.67 -31.43 20.52
CA ALA A 19 7.84 -30.47 19.44
C ALA A 19 7.02 -29.21 19.77
N GLY A 20 7.68 -28.20 20.35
CA GLY A 20 7.12 -26.88 20.52
C GLY A 20 6.80 -26.28 19.15
N LEU A 21 5.52 -26.21 18.83
CA LEU A 21 4.99 -25.50 17.67
C LEU A 21 5.14 -23.99 17.93
N THR A 22 6.34 -23.45 17.73
CA THR A 22 6.52 -22.00 17.65
C THR A 22 5.90 -21.55 16.33
N LEU A 23 4.67 -21.03 16.40
CA LEU A 23 4.15 -20.16 15.35
C LEU A 23 5.11 -18.97 15.24
N ALA A 24 6.04 -19.07 14.29
CA ALA A 24 6.85 -17.94 13.89
C ALA A 24 5.90 -16.86 13.38
N PHE A 25 5.70 -15.81 14.18
CA PHE A 25 5.23 -14.53 13.70
C PHE A 25 6.23 -14.05 12.64
N GLN A 26 6.03 -14.44 11.38
CA GLN A 26 6.70 -13.79 10.27
C GLN A 26 6.18 -12.35 10.23
N ALA A 27 6.95 -11.43 10.81
CA ALA A 27 6.80 -10.02 10.52
C ALA A 27 6.95 -9.86 8.99
N LYS A 28 5.82 -9.68 8.29
CA LYS A 28 5.86 -9.28 6.89
C LYS A 28 6.50 -7.88 6.84
N ALA A 29 7.52 -7.73 6.02
CA ALA A 29 8.11 -6.43 5.75
C ALA A 29 7.07 -5.49 5.13
N ASP A 30 7.15 -4.20 5.46
CA ASP A 30 6.29 -3.18 4.88
C ASP A 30 6.38 -3.19 3.35
N VAL A 31 5.30 -2.74 2.71
CA VAL A 31 5.21 -2.71 1.26
C VAL A 31 6.16 -1.66 0.71
N LYS A 32 6.96 -2.04 -0.28
CA LYS A 32 7.88 -1.13 -0.97
C LYS A 32 7.15 -0.37 -2.07
N PHE A 33 7.31 0.94 -2.08
CA PHE A 33 6.76 1.78 -3.13
C PHE A 33 7.77 2.02 -4.26
N VAL A 34 7.25 2.20 -5.47
CA VAL A 34 8.04 2.54 -6.66
C VAL A 34 7.38 3.68 -7.43
N THR A 35 8.18 4.51 -8.07
CA THR A 35 7.67 5.57 -8.96
C THR A 35 6.91 4.97 -10.14
N THR A 36 5.94 5.72 -10.67
CA THR A 36 5.17 5.28 -11.84
C THR A 36 5.91 5.55 -13.16
N GLN A 37 6.90 6.44 -13.13
CA GLN A 37 7.69 6.85 -14.29
C GLN A 37 8.62 5.74 -14.79
N ASP A 38 9.38 5.13 -13.89
CA ASP A 38 10.46 4.19 -14.23
C ASP A 38 10.60 3.01 -13.26
N GLY A 39 9.79 2.96 -12.20
CA GLY A 39 9.87 1.88 -11.21
C GLY A 39 11.02 2.01 -10.22
N SER A 40 11.71 3.16 -10.17
CA SER A 40 12.70 3.44 -9.14
C SER A 40 12.07 3.41 -7.74
N PRO A 41 12.84 3.05 -6.69
CA PRO A 41 12.35 3.06 -5.31
C PRO A 41 11.79 4.43 -4.93
N LEU A 42 10.59 4.43 -4.33
CA LEU A 42 9.91 5.62 -3.82
C LEU A 42 9.89 5.53 -2.29
N GLU A 43 10.77 6.29 -1.64
CA GLU A 43 10.83 6.34 -0.19
C GLU A 43 9.80 7.34 0.37
N ILE A 44 8.91 6.87 1.22
CA ILE A 44 7.90 7.70 1.90
C ILE A 44 8.11 7.53 3.40
N LYS A 45 8.26 8.65 4.11
CA LYS A 45 8.54 8.60 5.54
C LYS A 45 7.39 7.90 6.27
N ALA A 46 7.73 6.89 7.08
CA ALA A 46 6.75 6.05 7.76
C ALA A 46 5.87 6.83 8.77
N ASP A 47 6.37 7.95 9.29
CA ASP A 47 5.64 8.86 10.19
C ASP A 47 4.44 9.54 9.52
N LEU A 48 4.42 9.64 8.18
CA LEU A 48 3.28 10.14 7.43
C LEU A 48 2.09 9.17 7.44
N PHE A 49 2.32 7.89 7.71
CA PHE A 49 1.28 6.90 7.91
C PHE A 49 0.83 6.93 9.37
N ASP A 50 0.20 8.04 9.78
CA ASP A 50 -0.12 8.36 11.17
C ASP A 50 -1.45 7.74 11.67
N THR A 51 -2.36 7.37 10.76
CA THR A 51 -3.63 6.69 11.09
C THR A 51 -3.52 5.16 11.11
N PRO A 52 -4.39 4.44 11.86
CA PRO A 52 -4.45 2.97 11.80
C PRO A 52 -4.58 2.42 10.38
N GLU A 53 -5.41 3.07 9.57
CA GLU A 53 -5.70 2.68 8.19
C GLU A 53 -4.51 2.91 7.26
N ALA A 54 -3.81 4.04 7.41
CA ALA A 54 -2.59 4.30 6.67
C ALA A 54 -1.49 3.29 7.05
N LYS A 55 -1.37 2.93 8.34
CA LYS A 55 -0.43 1.89 8.80
C LYS A 55 -0.76 0.52 8.24
N GLU A 56 -2.04 0.18 8.15
CA GLU A 56 -2.48 -1.08 7.52
C GLU A 56 -2.13 -1.10 6.03
N PHE A 57 -2.36 0.00 5.33
CA PHE A 57 -1.97 0.14 3.93
C PHE A 57 -0.45 0.03 3.75
N LEU A 58 0.35 0.66 4.60
CA LEU A 58 1.81 0.55 4.55
C LEU A 58 2.28 -0.90 4.72
N LYS A 59 1.59 -1.70 5.55
CA LYS A 59 1.92 -3.11 5.79
C LYS A 59 1.44 -4.06 4.70
N THR A 60 0.31 -3.75 4.06
CA THR A 60 -0.42 -4.72 3.23
C THR A 60 -0.59 -4.31 1.77
N GLY A 61 -0.50 -3.01 1.47
CA GLY A 61 -0.84 -2.42 0.18
C GLY A 61 -2.35 -2.38 -0.09
N LYS A 62 -3.18 -2.82 0.87
CA LYS A 62 -4.63 -2.84 0.79
C LYS A 62 -5.20 -1.59 1.45
N ASN A 63 -6.17 -0.97 0.79
CA ASN A 63 -6.85 0.20 1.28
C ASN A 63 -8.06 -0.24 2.13
N PRO A 64 -8.06 0.01 3.46
CA PRO A 64 -9.18 -0.38 4.32
C PRO A 64 -10.43 0.50 4.12
N TYR A 65 -10.32 1.62 3.39
CA TYR A 65 -11.46 2.51 3.12
C TYR A 65 -12.34 2.06 1.95
N ILE A 66 -12.03 0.96 1.25
CA ILE A 66 -12.88 0.49 0.15
C ILE A 66 -14.26 0.11 0.69
N GLY A 67 -15.31 0.79 0.19
CA GLY A 67 -16.68 0.62 0.64
C GLY A 67 -17.08 1.43 1.89
N ASN A 68 -16.15 2.20 2.48
CA ASN A 68 -16.46 3.04 3.64
C ASN A 68 -17.08 4.39 3.20
N GLU A 69 -18.36 4.61 3.48
CA GLU A 69 -19.11 5.79 3.01
C GLU A 69 -18.55 7.14 3.50
N GLU A 70 -18.10 7.20 4.76
CA GLU A 70 -17.54 8.44 5.31
C GLU A 70 -16.22 8.79 4.64
N ALA A 71 -15.34 7.80 4.45
CA ALA A 71 -14.08 7.93 3.76
C ALA A 71 -14.29 8.32 2.28
N ILE A 72 -15.26 7.71 1.61
CA ILE A 72 -15.66 8.05 0.23
C ILE A 72 -16.13 9.50 0.14
N LYS A 73 -16.96 9.97 1.08
CA LYS A 73 -17.42 11.38 1.10
C LYS A 73 -16.26 12.35 1.32
N LYS A 74 -15.33 12.04 2.21
CA LYS A 74 -14.10 12.83 2.41
C LYS A 74 -13.21 12.81 1.16
N GLY A 75 -13.03 11.64 0.56
CA GLY A 75 -12.30 11.44 -0.69
C GLY A 75 -12.84 12.30 -1.83
N LYS A 76 -14.17 12.37 -1.99
CA LYS A 76 -14.82 13.26 -2.97
C LYS A 76 -14.40 14.72 -2.79
N LYS A 77 -14.43 15.20 -1.54
CA LYS A 77 -14.09 16.58 -1.22
C LYS A 77 -12.62 16.85 -1.56
N ILE A 78 -11.72 15.94 -1.18
CA ILE A 78 -10.29 16.05 -1.47
C ILE A 78 -10.03 16.03 -2.98
N PHE A 79 -10.70 15.14 -3.73
CA PHE A 79 -10.59 15.05 -5.19
C PHE A 79 -10.94 16.37 -5.89
N GLY A 80 -11.97 17.07 -5.39
CA GLY A 80 -12.30 18.42 -5.84
C GLY A 80 -11.28 19.48 -5.44
N LEU A 81 -10.86 19.49 -4.17
CA LEU A 81 -9.94 20.51 -3.62
C LEU A 81 -8.54 20.46 -4.25
N TYR A 82 -8.05 19.27 -4.62
CA TYR A 82 -6.73 19.08 -5.20
C TYR A 82 -6.72 19.09 -6.74
N SER A 83 -7.79 19.66 -7.31
CA SER A 83 -8.01 19.90 -8.72
C SER A 83 -7.98 18.65 -9.61
N CYS A 84 -8.33 17.48 -9.05
CA CYS A 84 -8.37 16.24 -9.83
C CYS A 84 -9.52 16.27 -10.85
N THR A 85 -10.62 16.96 -10.50
CA THR A 85 -11.81 17.10 -11.35
C THR A 85 -11.54 17.80 -12.69
N GLN A 86 -10.56 18.71 -12.73
CA GLN A 86 -10.24 19.51 -13.92
C GLN A 86 -9.64 18.65 -15.03
N CYS A 87 -8.92 17.58 -14.66
CA CYS A 87 -8.32 16.67 -15.62
C CYS A 87 -9.11 15.38 -15.78
N HIS A 88 -9.63 14.80 -14.70
CA HIS A 88 -10.26 13.48 -14.71
C HIS A 88 -11.80 13.52 -14.69
N GLY A 89 -12.39 14.72 -14.75
CA GLY A 89 -13.84 14.93 -14.71
C GLY A 89 -14.42 14.81 -13.29
N PRO A 90 -15.68 15.26 -13.09
CA PRO A 90 -16.32 15.29 -11.77
C PRO A 90 -16.56 13.89 -11.16
N ASP A 91 -16.69 12.87 -12.02
CA ASP A 91 -16.96 11.47 -11.61
C ASP A 91 -15.77 10.54 -11.92
N ALA A 92 -14.56 11.10 -12.11
CA ALA A 92 -13.34 10.34 -12.43
C ALA A 92 -13.39 9.50 -13.73
N LYS A 93 -14.34 9.76 -14.63
CA LYS A 93 -14.52 9.06 -15.91
C LYS A 93 -13.56 9.54 -17.02
N GLY A 94 -12.79 10.59 -16.74
CA GLY A 94 -11.87 11.22 -17.69
C GLY A 94 -12.43 12.52 -18.26
N GLN A 95 -11.53 13.42 -18.63
CA GLN A 95 -11.83 14.66 -19.35
C GLN A 95 -10.61 15.01 -20.22
N VAL A 96 -9.68 15.79 -19.67
CA VAL A 96 -8.38 16.07 -20.32
C VAL A 96 -7.42 14.89 -20.10
N GLY A 97 -7.43 14.34 -18.89
CA GLY A 97 -6.73 13.11 -18.50
C GLY A 97 -7.63 11.87 -18.64
N PRO A 98 -7.04 10.67 -18.50
CA PRO A 98 -7.75 9.40 -18.66
C PRO A 98 -8.80 9.18 -17.57
N GLY A 99 -9.76 8.28 -17.82
CA GLY A 99 -10.62 7.76 -16.77
C GLY A 99 -9.84 6.95 -15.73
N LEU A 100 -10.29 7.01 -14.48
CA LEU A 100 -9.64 6.40 -13.31
C LEU A 100 -10.43 5.22 -12.72
N ILE A 101 -11.60 4.91 -13.27
CA ILE A 101 -12.54 3.92 -12.70
C ILE A 101 -12.31 2.48 -13.20
N GLY A 102 -11.37 2.29 -14.13
CA GLY A 102 -11.09 0.99 -14.76
C GLY A 102 -12.18 0.53 -15.74
N PRO A 103 -12.14 -0.74 -16.19
CA PRO A 103 -11.15 -1.77 -15.82
C PRO A 103 -9.78 -1.58 -16.49
N THR A 104 -9.72 -0.78 -17.57
CA THR A 104 -8.46 -0.48 -18.26
C THR A 104 -7.84 0.80 -17.71
N PHE A 105 -6.57 0.75 -17.34
CA PHE A 105 -5.82 1.87 -16.79
C PHE A 105 -4.66 2.25 -17.70
N ARG A 106 -4.32 3.54 -17.74
CA ARG A 106 -3.15 4.04 -18.49
C ARG A 106 -1.84 3.40 -17.99
N TYR A 107 -1.74 3.20 -16.69
CA TYR A 107 -0.69 2.43 -16.03
C TYR A 107 -1.32 1.18 -15.42
N PRO A 108 -0.99 -0.04 -15.88
CA PRO A 108 -1.67 -1.27 -15.41
C PRO A 108 -1.63 -1.48 -13.90
N LYS A 109 -0.57 -1.02 -13.23
CA LYS A 109 -0.44 -1.06 -11.76
C LYS A 109 -1.56 -0.32 -11.02
N ASP A 110 -2.18 0.68 -11.64
CA ASP A 110 -3.29 1.45 -11.07
C ASP A 110 -4.58 0.62 -10.93
N ALA A 111 -4.61 -0.63 -11.42
CA ALA A 111 -5.63 -1.60 -11.05
C ALA A 111 -5.58 -1.94 -9.54
N THR A 112 -4.40 -1.83 -8.91
CA THR A 112 -4.21 -2.05 -7.47
C THR A 112 -4.23 -0.73 -6.69
N ASN A 113 -4.59 -0.78 -5.40
CA ASN A 113 -4.59 0.39 -4.54
C ASN A 113 -3.16 0.89 -4.24
N LYS A 114 -2.19 -0.02 -4.10
CA LYS A 114 -0.76 0.32 -4.06
C LYS A 114 -0.32 1.11 -5.29
N GLY A 115 -0.62 0.61 -6.50
CA GLY A 115 -0.18 1.25 -7.73
C GLY A 115 -0.80 2.62 -7.95
N MET A 116 -2.13 2.74 -7.70
CA MET A 116 -2.80 4.03 -7.80
C MET A 116 -2.27 5.04 -6.77
N PHE A 117 -1.96 4.58 -5.55
CA PHE A 117 -1.31 5.41 -4.53
C PHE A 117 0.04 5.94 -5.01
N GLU A 118 0.89 5.10 -5.56
CA GLU A 118 2.20 5.50 -6.10
C GLU A 118 2.07 6.56 -7.19
N THR A 119 1.11 6.38 -8.09
CA THR A 119 0.81 7.31 -9.19
C THR A 119 0.31 8.66 -8.66
N ILE A 120 -0.60 8.66 -7.69
CA ILE A 120 -1.10 9.90 -7.08
C ILE A 120 0.03 10.59 -6.29
N TRP A 121 0.79 9.83 -5.52
CA TRP A 121 1.83 10.35 -4.64
C TRP A 121 2.94 11.05 -5.43
N ASN A 122 3.51 10.36 -6.41
CA ASN A 122 4.71 10.81 -7.13
C ASN A 122 4.41 11.45 -8.50
N GLY A 123 3.17 11.38 -8.97
CA GLY A 123 2.82 11.85 -10.31
C GLY A 123 3.38 10.97 -11.42
N THR A 124 3.35 11.49 -12.65
CA THR A 124 3.70 10.76 -13.88
C THR A 124 4.41 11.65 -14.89
N ASN A 125 4.97 11.05 -15.94
CA ASN A 125 5.47 11.78 -17.12
C ASN A 125 4.35 12.24 -18.08
N GLY A 126 3.08 11.94 -17.77
CA GLY A 126 1.91 12.26 -18.60
C GLY A 126 1.23 13.59 -18.26
N GLY A 127 1.91 14.48 -17.54
CA GLY A 127 1.37 15.79 -17.14
C GLY A 127 0.58 15.77 -15.82
N MET A 128 0.40 14.61 -15.18
CA MET A 128 -0.11 14.53 -13.80
C MET A 128 1.04 14.76 -12.82
N GLY A 129 1.13 15.96 -12.25
CA GLY A 129 2.09 16.27 -11.19
C GLY A 129 1.82 15.49 -9.90
N ALA A 130 2.85 15.38 -9.06
CA ALA A 130 2.78 14.74 -7.75
C ALA A 130 1.71 15.38 -6.86
N LYS A 131 1.05 14.57 -6.03
CA LYS A 131 0.09 15.05 -5.04
C LYS A 131 0.50 14.77 -3.60
N GLY A 132 1.54 13.96 -3.36
CA GLY A 132 2.03 13.64 -2.02
C GLY A 132 2.60 14.86 -1.28
N LEU A 133 2.46 14.86 0.04
CA LEU A 133 3.03 15.85 0.94
C LEU A 133 4.55 15.99 0.71
N GLY A 134 5.00 17.22 0.47
CA GLY A 134 6.39 17.55 0.20
C GLY A 134 6.87 17.28 -1.23
N LEU A 135 6.02 16.70 -2.09
CA LEU A 135 6.30 16.49 -3.51
C LEU A 135 5.40 17.36 -4.42
N MET A 136 4.21 17.72 -3.95
CA MET A 136 3.25 18.50 -4.73
C MET A 136 3.78 19.89 -5.11
N ASP A 137 4.40 20.57 -4.16
CA ASP A 137 4.89 21.93 -4.31
C ASP A 137 6.38 21.97 -3.98
N PRO A 138 7.25 22.13 -4.99
CA PRO A 138 8.69 22.23 -4.77
C PRO A 138 9.11 23.43 -3.92
N SER A 139 8.24 24.44 -3.76
CA SER A 139 8.50 25.64 -2.98
C SER A 139 8.01 25.55 -1.53
N ASP A 140 7.14 24.61 -1.21
CA ASP A 140 6.59 24.39 0.13
C ASP A 140 6.52 22.89 0.48
N PRO A 141 7.47 22.38 1.29
CA PRO A 141 7.50 20.97 1.67
C PRO A 141 6.35 20.57 2.61
N THR A 142 5.56 21.52 3.11
CA THR A 142 4.39 21.27 3.96
C THR A 142 3.09 21.15 3.17
N ASN A 143 3.15 21.36 1.85
CA ASN A 143 2.01 21.25 0.95
C ASN A 143 1.91 19.86 0.30
N GLY A 144 0.69 19.42 0.01
CA GLY A 144 0.36 18.11 -0.55
C GLY A 144 -0.52 17.25 0.35
N LEU A 145 -0.85 16.05 -0.15
CA LEU A 145 -1.72 15.07 0.50
C LEU A 145 -0.94 14.16 1.43
N LYS A 146 -1.47 13.93 2.63
CA LYS A 146 -1.02 12.84 3.50
C LYS A 146 -1.46 11.47 2.94
N PRO A 147 -0.76 10.38 3.30
CA PRO A 147 -1.14 9.03 2.86
C PRO A 147 -2.62 8.69 3.12
N ASP A 148 -3.10 9.00 4.32
CA ASP A 148 -4.49 8.80 4.73
C ASP A 148 -5.51 9.52 3.82
N GLU A 149 -5.17 10.71 3.34
CA GLU A 149 -6.01 11.49 2.42
C GLU A 149 -6.00 10.90 1.01
N VAL A 150 -4.83 10.45 0.53
CA VAL A 150 -4.72 9.73 -0.75
C VAL A 150 -5.57 8.46 -0.72
N LEU A 151 -5.55 7.70 0.37
CA LEU A 151 -6.36 6.47 0.51
C LEU A 151 -7.88 6.77 0.44
N LYS A 152 -8.33 7.87 1.03
CA LYS A 152 -9.73 8.32 0.92
C LYS A 152 -10.10 8.71 -0.52
N VAL A 153 -9.21 9.41 -1.22
CA VAL A 153 -9.38 9.72 -2.65
C VAL A 153 -9.51 8.44 -3.47
N ILE A 154 -8.63 7.45 -3.25
CA ILE A 154 -8.68 6.15 -3.94
C ILE A 154 -10.01 5.45 -3.63
N ALA A 155 -10.46 5.43 -2.38
CA ALA A 155 -11.73 4.83 -2.01
C ALA A 155 -12.92 5.46 -2.76
N TRP A 156 -12.91 6.78 -2.91
CA TRP A 156 -13.90 7.49 -3.72
C TRP A 156 -13.80 7.12 -5.22
N ILE A 157 -12.60 7.04 -5.80
CA ILE A 157 -12.43 6.60 -7.20
C ILE A 157 -12.99 5.18 -7.39
N ARG A 158 -12.65 4.25 -6.48
CA ARG A 158 -13.13 2.87 -6.54
C ARG A 158 -14.64 2.75 -6.38
N SER A 159 -15.30 3.68 -5.70
CA SER A 159 -16.77 3.65 -5.57
C SER A 159 -17.54 3.94 -6.86
N HIS A 160 -16.85 4.35 -7.94
CA HIS A 160 -17.47 4.64 -9.25
C HIS A 160 -17.27 3.49 -10.26
N GLY A 161 -16.41 2.52 -9.95
CA GLY A 161 -16.04 1.41 -10.84
C GLY A 161 -16.28 0.05 -10.21
N GLY A 162 -15.99 -1.01 -10.97
CA GLY A 162 -16.07 -2.40 -10.49
C GLY A 162 -14.75 -2.95 -9.92
N VAL A 163 -13.66 -2.18 -9.97
CA VAL A 163 -12.33 -2.59 -9.52
C VAL A 163 -12.16 -2.23 -8.04
N ASN A 164 -11.87 -3.21 -7.19
CA ASN A 164 -11.62 -2.98 -5.76
C ASN A 164 -10.16 -2.55 -5.51
N GLY A 165 -9.20 -3.25 -6.12
CA GLY A 165 -7.77 -2.94 -6.01
C GLY A 165 -7.10 -3.49 -4.74
N ASN A 166 -7.82 -4.26 -3.92
CA ASN A 166 -7.29 -4.99 -2.74
C ASN A 166 -7.01 -6.47 -3.02
N GLU A 167 -6.99 -6.90 -4.28
CA GLU A 167 -6.70 -8.29 -4.67
C GLU A 167 -5.30 -8.72 -4.22
#